data_AF-A0A2T7G4N5-F1
#
_entry.id   AF-A0A2T7G4N5-F1
#
_cell.length_a   1.000
_cell.length_b   1.000
_cell.length_c   1.000
_cell.angle_alpha   90.00
_cell.angle_beta   90.00
_cell.angle_gamma   90.00
#
_symmetry.space_group_name_H-M   'P 1'
#
loop_
_entity.id
_entity.type
_entity.pdbx_description
1 polymer ?
#
loop_
_entity_poly.entity_id
_entity_poly.type
_entity_poly.pdbx_seq_one_letter_code
_entity_poly.pdbx_strand_id
1 'polypeptide(L)'
;MQNTITVIDTKQARYDAVADTQKHLRQHGASLCDLLDALDDPAGFEAFCVLHSGLAAPFPDADTVNVALRDIRRIIAAQSASSLERISRERNIYAAEAAQWHGARLSDLIARFRHVG
;
A
#
# COMPACT_ATOMS: atom_id res chain seq x y z
N MET A 1 -29.30 20.98 -10.77
CA MET A 1 -27.88 21.41 -10.78
C MET A 1 -27.13 20.82 -9.57
N GLN A 2 -27.10 19.49 -9.40
CA GLN A 2 -26.40 18.81 -8.29
C GLN A 2 -25.20 17.96 -8.74
N ASN A 3 -24.92 17.92 -10.04
CA ASN A 3 -23.93 16.99 -10.62
C ASN A 3 -22.47 17.50 -10.53
N THR A 4 -22.26 18.80 -10.35
CA THR A 4 -20.91 19.39 -10.38
C THR A 4 -20.22 19.32 -9.02
N ILE A 5 -20.98 19.43 -7.93
CA ILE A 5 -20.43 19.47 -6.56
C ILE A 5 -19.94 18.07 -6.14
N THR A 6 -20.71 17.02 -6.43
CA THR A 6 -20.36 15.63 -6.10
C THR A 6 -19.15 15.10 -6.87
N VAL A 7 -18.99 15.47 -8.13
CA VAL A 7 -17.84 15.06 -8.97
C VAL A 7 -16.54 15.75 -8.53
N ILE A 8 -16.60 17.00 -8.06
CA ILE A 8 -15.42 17.72 -7.56
C ILE A 8 -14.96 17.12 -6.22
N ASP A 9 -15.89 16.81 -5.32
CA ASP A 9 -15.62 16.14 -4.03
C ASP A 9 -14.94 14.78 -4.25
N THR A 10 -15.46 14.00 -5.21
CA THR A 10 -14.91 12.69 -5.58
C THR A 10 -13.46 12.77 -6.07
N LYS A 11 -13.15 13.77 -6.91
CA LYS A 11 -11.80 13.96 -7.43
C LYS A 11 -10.84 14.41 -6.33
N GLN A 12 -11.27 15.33 -5.47
CA GLN A 12 -10.46 15.82 -4.36
C GLN A 12 -10.09 14.70 -3.39
N ALA A 13 -11.05 13.87 -2.99
CA ALA A 13 -10.80 12.72 -2.12
C ALA A 13 -9.78 11.73 -2.71
N ARG A 14 -9.80 11.52 -4.03
CA ARG A 14 -8.81 10.67 -4.72
C ARG A 14 -7.41 11.29 -4.72
N TYR A 15 -7.30 12.61 -4.93
CA TYR A 15 -6.02 13.30 -4.81
C TYR A 15 -5.46 13.24 -3.39
N ASP A 16 -6.31 13.45 -2.38
CA ASP A 16 -5.91 13.38 -0.97
C ASP A 16 -5.45 11.97 -0.58
N ALA A 17 -6.14 10.92 -1.07
CA ALA A 17 -5.75 9.53 -0.84
C ALA A 17 -4.39 9.19 -1.48
N VAL A 18 -4.10 9.71 -2.68
CA VAL A 18 -2.78 9.60 -3.32
C VAL A 18 -1.72 10.32 -2.49
N ALA A 19 -2.00 11.55 -2.04
CA ALA A 19 -1.07 12.34 -1.23
C ALA A 19 -0.75 11.65 0.12
N ASP A 20 -1.76 11.09 0.79
CA ASP A 20 -1.59 10.30 2.01
C ASP A 20 -0.73 9.05 1.77
N THR A 21 -0.93 8.38 0.63
CA THR A 21 -0.13 7.22 0.22
C THR A 21 1.33 7.62 -0.02
N GLN A 22 1.58 8.73 -0.71
CA GLN A 22 2.92 9.25 -0.93
C GLN A 22 3.60 9.64 0.38
N LYS A 23 2.87 10.28 1.30
CA LYS A 23 3.37 10.60 2.64
C LYS A 23 3.78 9.32 3.39
N HIS A 24 2.94 8.30 3.35
CA HIS A 24 3.25 7.01 3.97
C HIS A 24 4.51 6.37 3.37
N LEU A 25 4.63 6.34 2.04
CA LEU A 25 5.78 5.74 1.36
C LEU A 25 7.09 6.49 1.67
N ARG A 26 7.04 7.82 1.78
CA ARG A 26 8.22 8.61 2.21
C ARG A 26 8.67 8.29 3.63
N GLN A 27 7.75 7.96 4.53
CA GLN A 27 8.05 7.73 5.95
C GLN A 27 8.39 6.27 6.24
N HIS A 28 7.76 5.33 5.53
CA HIS A 28 7.75 3.90 5.87
C HIS A 28 7.94 2.99 4.65
N GLY A 29 8.29 3.54 3.49
CA GLY A 29 8.49 2.75 2.28
C GLY A 29 9.70 1.83 2.36
N ALA A 30 10.77 2.24 3.04
CA ALA A 30 11.94 1.39 3.26
C ALA A 30 11.56 0.14 4.05
N SER A 31 10.87 0.28 5.20
CA SER A 31 10.46 -0.88 6.00
C SER A 31 9.44 -1.78 5.29
N LEU A 32 8.58 -1.20 4.44
CA LEU A 32 7.68 -1.98 3.60
C LEU A 32 8.45 -2.78 2.54
N CYS A 33 9.44 -2.15 1.91
CA CYS A 33 10.33 -2.80 0.94
C CYS A 33 11.12 -3.94 1.58
N ASP A 34 11.70 -3.70 2.77
CA ASP A 34 12.45 -4.71 3.53
C ASP A 34 11.57 -5.92 3.89
N LEU A 35 10.32 -5.66 4.30
CA LEU A 35 9.35 -6.73 4.54
C LEU A 35 9.08 -7.53 3.26
N LEU A 36 8.79 -6.86 2.14
CA LEU A 36 8.46 -7.53 0.87
C LEU A 36 9.65 -8.33 0.30
N ASP A 37 10.87 -7.81 0.44
CA ASP A 37 12.10 -8.55 0.12
C ASP A 37 12.26 -9.80 1.01
N ALA A 38 11.96 -9.67 2.30
CA ALA A 38 12.02 -10.78 3.25
C ALA A 38 10.95 -11.87 2.99
N LEU A 39 9.80 -11.50 2.42
CA LEU A 39 8.79 -12.46 1.97
C LEU A 39 9.24 -13.28 0.76
N ASP A 40 10.23 -12.79 -0.01
CA ASP A 40 10.75 -13.43 -1.22
C ASP A 40 9.63 -13.76 -2.24
N ASP A 41 8.61 -12.89 -2.32
CA ASP A 41 7.51 -12.98 -3.28
C ASP A 41 7.72 -11.93 -4.39
N PRO A 42 8.10 -12.35 -5.62
CA PRO A 42 8.33 -11.43 -6.73
C PRO A 42 7.13 -10.53 -7.04
N ALA A 43 5.91 -11.02 -6.85
CA ALA A 43 4.70 -10.23 -7.09
C ALA A 43 4.56 -9.10 -6.04
N GLY A 44 5.09 -9.30 -4.83
CA GLY A 44 5.05 -8.31 -3.77
C GLY A 44 5.97 -7.14 -4.07
N PHE A 45 7.18 -7.46 -4.51
CA PHE A 45 8.15 -6.46 -4.93
C PHE A 45 7.70 -5.73 -6.20
N GLU A 46 7.17 -6.45 -7.19
CA GLU A 46 6.62 -5.85 -8.41
C GLU A 46 5.49 -4.85 -8.09
N ALA A 47 4.54 -5.23 -7.23
CA ALA A 47 3.47 -4.33 -6.80
C ALA A 47 4.02 -3.08 -6.08
N PHE A 48 5.08 -3.21 -5.29
CA PHE A 48 5.76 -2.07 -4.66
C PHE A 48 6.46 -1.16 -5.69
N CYS A 49 7.11 -1.73 -6.71
CA CYS A 49 7.69 -0.97 -7.81
C CYS A 49 6.62 -0.21 -8.62
N VAL A 50 5.47 -0.84 -8.91
CA VAL A 50 4.33 -0.20 -9.55
C VAL A 50 3.82 0.96 -8.68
N LEU A 51 3.65 0.75 -7.37
CA LEU A 51 3.26 1.80 -6.44
C LEU A 51 4.24 2.97 -6.45
N HIS A 52 5.54 2.69 -6.30
CA HIS A 52 6.58 3.69 -6.26
C HIS A 52 6.66 4.50 -7.56
N SER A 53 6.60 3.82 -8.71
CA SER A 53 6.64 4.47 -10.03
C SER A 53 5.38 5.30 -10.29
N GLY A 54 4.21 4.79 -9.92
CA GLY A 54 2.94 5.50 -10.04
C GLY A 54 2.91 6.80 -9.24
N LEU A 55 3.47 6.80 -8.04
CA LEU A 55 3.56 7.99 -7.18
C LEU A 55 4.65 8.98 -7.63
N ALA A 56 5.65 8.53 -8.40
CA ALA A 56 6.70 9.39 -8.94
C ALA A 56 6.26 10.13 -10.23
N ALA A 57 5.13 9.74 -10.82
CA ALA A 57 4.60 10.40 -12.01
C ALA A 57 4.17 11.85 -11.70
N PRO A 58 4.29 12.79 -12.67
CA PRO A 58 3.82 14.18 -12.48
C PRO A 58 2.34 14.29 -12.13
N PHE A 59 1.54 13.35 -12.63
CA PHE A 59 0.11 13.21 -12.33
C PHE A 59 -0.17 11.75 -11.96
N PRO A 60 -0.02 11.37 -10.68
CA PRO A 60 -0.24 10.00 -10.25
C PRO A 60 -1.67 9.53 -10.53
N ASP A 61 -1.80 8.36 -11.14
CA ASP A 61 -3.10 7.74 -11.36
C ASP A 61 -3.60 7.05 -10.09
N ALA A 62 -4.71 7.55 -9.55
CA ALA A 62 -5.28 7.07 -8.30
C ALA A 62 -5.75 5.60 -8.37
N ASP A 63 -6.18 5.11 -9.56
CA ASP A 63 -6.57 3.70 -9.69
C ASP A 63 -5.35 2.78 -9.66
N THR A 64 -4.28 3.13 -10.39
CA THR A 64 -3.01 2.41 -10.35
C THR A 64 -2.43 2.33 -8.93
N VAL A 65 -2.44 3.46 -8.20
CA VAL A 65 -2.01 3.50 -6.79
C VAL A 65 -2.87 2.58 -5.91
N ASN A 66 -4.20 2.65 -6.05
CA ASN A 66 -5.11 1.83 -5.26
C ASN A 66 -4.97 0.33 -5.57
N VAL A 67 -4.80 -0.04 -6.83
CA VAL A 67 -4.57 -1.43 -7.25
C VAL A 67 -3.28 -1.95 -6.62
N ALA A 68 -2.18 -1.21 -6.75
CA ALA A 68 -0.89 -1.61 -6.17
C ALA A 68 -0.96 -1.77 -4.64
N LEU A 69 -1.63 -0.85 -3.93
CA LEU A 69 -1.86 -1.00 -2.48
C LEU A 69 -2.64 -2.28 -2.13
N ARG A 70 -3.66 -2.62 -2.91
CA ARG A 70 -4.48 -3.81 -2.68
C ARG A 70 -3.70 -5.09 -2.94
N ASP A 71 -2.82 -5.10 -3.95
CA ASP A 71 -1.95 -6.24 -4.24
C ASP A 71 -0.91 -6.45 -3.15
N ILE A 72 -0.22 -5.40 -2.71
CA ILE A 72 0.72 -5.49 -1.58
C ILE A 72 0.00 -6.02 -0.34
N ARG A 73 -1.18 -5.46 -0.01
CA ARG A 73 -1.96 -5.91 1.15
C ARG A 73 -2.37 -7.37 1.02
N ARG A 74 -2.79 -7.82 -0.16
CA ARG A 74 -3.16 -9.22 -0.43
C ARG A 74 -1.99 -10.16 -0.17
N ILE A 75 -0.80 -9.78 -0.60
CA ILE A 75 0.43 -10.58 -0.45
C ILE A 75 0.85 -10.70 1.01
N ILE A 76 0.81 -9.58 1.75
CA ILE A 76 1.05 -9.59 3.20
C ILE A 76 0.01 -10.46 3.92
N ALA A 77 -1.27 -10.33 3.57
CA ALA A 77 -2.36 -11.09 4.20
C ALA A 77 -2.35 -12.59 3.85
N ALA A 78 -1.68 -12.99 2.78
CA ALA A 78 -1.56 -14.39 2.37
C ALA A 78 -0.51 -15.17 3.18
N GLN A 79 0.35 -14.47 3.95
CA GLN A 79 1.39 -15.10 4.73
C GLN A 79 0.81 -15.86 5.93
N SER A 80 1.24 -17.10 6.13
CA SER A 80 0.92 -17.85 7.35
C SER A 80 1.76 -17.36 8.52
N ALA A 81 1.24 -17.49 9.75
CA ALA A 81 2.00 -17.18 10.97
C ALA A 81 3.33 -17.95 11.02
N SER A 82 3.31 -19.25 10.67
CA SER A 82 4.52 -20.08 10.62
C SER A 82 5.56 -19.60 9.60
N SER A 83 5.13 -19.04 8.47
CA SER A 83 6.02 -18.48 7.45
C SER A 83 6.66 -17.19 7.96
N LEU A 84 5.87 -16.30 8.57
CA LEU A 84 6.39 -15.06 9.16
C LEU A 84 7.37 -15.33 10.29
N GLU A 85 7.07 -16.28 11.18
CA GLU A 85 8.00 -16.69 12.24
C GLU A 85 9.32 -17.25 11.70
N ARG A 86 9.24 -18.05 10.62
CA ARG A 86 10.43 -18.56 9.93
C ARG A 86 11.26 -17.41 9.36
N ILE A 87 10.64 -16.48 8.65
CA ILE A 87 11.30 -15.29 8.09
C ILE A 87 11.93 -14.46 9.20
N SER A 88 11.25 -14.26 10.33
CA SER A 88 11.80 -13.53 11.47
C SER A 88 13.12 -14.13 11.95
N ARG A 89 13.20 -15.47 12.04
CA ARG A 89 14.44 -16.17 12.43
C ARG A 89 15.53 -16.10 11.37
N GLU A 90 15.17 -16.31 10.11
CA GLU A 90 16.14 -16.39 9.00
C GLU A 90 16.71 -15.02 8.61
N ARG A 91 15.88 -13.98 8.65
CA ARG A 91 16.24 -12.62 8.22
C ARG A 91 16.51 -11.67 9.41
N ASN A 92 16.36 -12.14 10.64
CA ASN A 92 16.55 -11.37 11.88
C ASN A 92 15.73 -10.07 11.90
N ILE A 93 14.45 -10.17 11.54
CA ILE A 93 13.48 -9.06 11.54
C ILE A 93 12.22 -9.45 12.31
N TYR A 94 11.41 -8.45 12.70
CA TYR A 94 10.09 -8.66 13.30
C TYR A 94 9.03 -8.80 12.21
N ALA A 95 9.06 -9.89 11.43
CA ALA A 95 8.26 -10.03 10.22
C ALA A 95 6.75 -10.07 10.51
N ALA A 96 6.33 -10.70 11.61
CA ALA A 96 4.92 -10.80 11.98
C ALA A 96 4.34 -9.42 12.38
N GLU A 97 5.08 -8.68 13.19
CA GLU A 97 4.73 -7.33 13.63
C GLU A 97 4.74 -6.35 12.45
N ALA A 98 5.74 -6.45 11.57
CA ALA A 98 5.82 -5.64 10.36
C ALA A 98 4.64 -5.94 9.42
N ALA A 99 4.33 -7.21 9.17
CA ALA A 99 3.18 -7.62 8.37
C ALA A 99 1.86 -7.11 8.95
N GLN A 100 1.67 -7.22 10.26
CA GLN A 100 0.47 -6.70 10.93
C GLN A 100 0.37 -5.17 10.79
N TRP A 101 1.45 -4.45 11.11
CA TRP A 101 1.48 -3.00 11.08
C TRP A 101 1.27 -2.44 9.67
N HIS A 102 2.00 -2.95 8.68
CA HIS A 102 1.84 -2.56 7.28
C HIS A 102 0.47 -2.98 6.75
N GLY A 103 0.00 -4.19 7.05
CA GLY A 103 -1.32 -4.67 6.63
C GLY A 103 -2.47 -3.78 7.12
N ALA A 104 -2.42 -3.34 8.38
CA ALA A 104 -3.38 -2.38 8.93
C ALA A 104 -3.27 -1.02 8.23
N ARG A 105 -2.04 -0.50 8.10
CA ARG A 105 -1.80 0.82 7.50
C ARG A 105 -2.22 0.89 6.03
N LEU A 106 -1.98 -0.17 5.26
CA LEU A 106 -2.43 -0.28 3.87
C LEU A 106 -3.95 -0.39 3.79
N SER A 107 -4.60 -1.08 4.73
CA SER A 107 -6.07 -1.14 4.79
C SER A 107 -6.68 0.25 4.99
N ASP A 108 -6.11 1.07 5.88
CA ASP A 108 -6.54 2.45 6.10
C ASP A 108 -6.38 3.32 4.85
N LEU A 109 -5.26 3.18 4.13
CA LEU A 109 -5.03 3.91 2.88
C LEU A 109 -6.04 3.50 1.80
N ILE A 110 -6.27 2.20 1.62
CA ILE A 110 -7.26 1.68 0.67
C ILE A 110 -8.67 2.18 0.99
N ALA A 111 -9.03 2.31 2.27
CA ALA A 111 -10.33 2.84 2.66
C ALA A 111 -10.55 4.30 2.20
N ARG A 112 -9.48 5.12 2.16
CA ARG A 112 -9.56 6.51 1.68
C ARG A 112 -9.91 6.62 0.19
N PHE A 113 -9.56 5.59 -0.61
CA PHE A 113 -10.01 5.49 -2.00
C PHE A 113 -11.48 5.07 -2.13
N ARG A 114 -12.13 4.58 -1.06
CA ARG A 114 -13.53 4.11 -1.03
C ARG A 114 -14.50 5.08 -0.38
N HIS A 115 -14.05 5.99 0.48
CA HIS A 115 -14.90 7.02 1.10
C HIS A 115 -15.35 8.12 0.11
N VAL A 116 -15.55 7.71 -1.13
CA VAL A 116 -15.86 8.52 -2.29
C VAL A 116 -17.20 7.99 -2.82
N GLY A 117 -18.26 8.32 -2.11
CA GLY A 117 -19.64 7.91 -2.39
C GLY A 117 -20.61 8.93 -1.84
#